data_AF-A0A7Z0MPD3-F1
#
_entry.id   AF-A0A7Z0MPD3-F1
#
_cell.length_a   1.000
_cell.length_b   1.000
_cell.length_c   1.000
_cell.angle_alpha   90.00
_cell.angle_beta   90.00
_cell.angle_gamma   90.00
#
_symmetry.space_group_name_H-M   'P 1'
#
loop_
_entity.id
_entity.type
_entity.pdbx_description
1 polymer ?
#
loop_
_entity_poly.entity_id
_entity_poly.type
_entity_poly.pdbx_seq_one_letter_code
_entity_poly.pdbx_strand_id
1 'polypeptide(L)'
;MRTIGVSVFNKKESTDAHFGPLRTTLRVLYNINDITSRDSYIKVRDVENHWCESKMFIFDDTLQHRSLNETDEPRYCLFVDIVRPSLFHFVMDFFVKFVAIIMQKMNHIFYSSWVPLK
;
A
#
# COMPACT_ATOMS: atom_id res chain seq x y z
N MET A 1 3.69 -7.29 -10.17
CA MET A 1 2.47 -6.47 -10.14
C MET A 1 2.85 -5.01 -10.26
N ARG A 2 2.20 -4.27 -11.16
CA ARG A 2 2.15 -2.81 -11.10
C ARG A 2 0.70 -2.52 -10.73
N THR A 3 0.48 -2.26 -9.45
CA THR A 3 -0.87 -2.07 -8.91
C THR A 3 -1.05 -0.60 -8.61
N ILE A 4 -2.20 -0.08 -9.01
CA ILE A 4 -2.68 1.23 -8.58
C ILE A 4 -4.08 0.96 -8.03
N GLY A 5 -4.30 1.37 -6.79
CA GLY A 5 -5.61 1.24 -6.16
C GLY A 5 -5.85 2.32 -5.12
N VAL A 6 -7.11 2.51 -4.76
CA VAL A 6 -7.51 3.41 -3.70
C VAL A 6 -8.00 2.58 -2.53
N SER A 7 -7.42 2.83 -1.36
CA SER A 7 -7.89 2.31 -0.09
C SER A 7 -8.68 3.38 0.64
N VAL A 8 -9.84 3.01 1.16
CA VAL A 8 -10.68 3.87 1.99
C VAL A 8 -10.61 3.34 3.41
N PHE A 9 -10.14 4.19 4.33
CA PHE A 9 -10.18 3.91 5.76
C PHE A 9 -11.28 4.77 6.34
N ASN A 10 -12.34 4.15 6.84
CA ASN A 10 -13.41 4.88 7.54
C ASN A 10 -12.91 5.39 8.89
N LYS A 11 -13.80 6.06 9.63
CA LYS A 11 -13.53 6.49 11.00
C LYS A 11 -13.15 5.31 11.89
N LYS A 12 -12.12 5.49 12.73
CA LYS A 12 -11.63 4.49 13.69
C LYS A 12 -11.34 3.13 13.05
N GLU A 13 -10.74 3.15 11.85
CA GLU A 13 -10.40 1.94 11.09
C GLU A 13 -8.88 1.82 10.94
N SER A 14 -8.36 0.64 11.23
CA SER A 14 -6.93 0.35 11.25
C SER A 14 -6.68 -1.06 10.69
N THR A 15 -5.57 -1.25 9.99
CA THR A 15 -5.13 -2.59 9.61
C THR A 15 -4.37 -3.25 10.76
N ASP A 16 -4.44 -4.58 10.85
CA ASP A 16 -3.50 -5.35 11.66
C ASP A 16 -2.06 -5.16 11.17
N ALA A 17 -1.10 -5.48 12.03
CA ALA A 17 0.30 -5.51 11.63
C ALA A 17 0.55 -6.69 10.69
N HIS A 18 1.10 -6.41 9.52
CA HIS A 18 1.33 -7.41 8.48
C HIS A 18 2.60 -7.14 7.66
N PHE A 19 2.87 -8.05 6.74
CA PHE A 19 3.99 -8.00 5.81
C PHE A 19 3.48 -8.17 4.38
N GLY A 20 4.10 -7.47 3.45
CA GLY A 20 3.95 -7.68 2.03
C GLY A 20 4.52 -9.05 1.62
N PRO A 21 3.92 -9.73 0.63
CA PRO A 21 4.26 -11.11 0.30
C PRO A 21 5.60 -11.25 -0.44
N LEU A 22 6.03 -10.21 -1.18
CA LEU A 22 7.18 -10.29 -2.09
C LEU A 22 7.97 -8.99 -2.13
N ARG A 23 9.30 -9.09 -2.00
CA ARG A 23 10.24 -7.95 -2.02
C ARG A 23 10.57 -7.41 -3.42
N THR A 24 9.62 -7.49 -4.35
CA THR A 24 9.82 -7.11 -5.75
C THR A 24 9.49 -5.65 -6.05
N THR A 25 8.75 -5.01 -5.14
CA THR A 25 8.26 -3.64 -5.28
C THR A 25 8.64 -2.79 -4.06
N LEU A 26 8.51 -1.48 -4.21
CA LEU A 26 8.32 -0.52 -3.13
C LEU A 26 6.88 -0.02 -3.20
N ARG A 27 6.25 0.22 -2.05
CA ARG A 27 4.89 0.76 -1.98
C ARG A 27 4.94 2.26 -1.75
N VAL A 28 4.25 2.99 -2.61
CA VAL A 28 4.00 4.42 -2.49
C VAL A 28 2.58 4.58 -1.96
N LEU A 29 2.43 5.29 -0.84
CA LEU A 29 1.15 5.73 -0.32
C LEU A 29 1.04 7.24 -0.50
N TYR A 30 -0.11 7.69 -0.99
CA TYR A 30 -0.44 9.09 -1.11
C TYR A 30 -1.85 9.35 -0.61
N ASN A 31 -1.97 10.13 0.46
CA ASN A 31 -3.26 10.57 0.97
C ASN A 31 -3.85 11.66 0.07
N ILE A 32 -5.01 11.38 -0.47
CA ILE A 32 -5.72 12.25 -1.42
C ILE A 32 -6.31 13.44 -0.67
N ASN A 33 -7.04 13.20 0.42
CA ASN A 33 -7.62 14.26 1.24
C ASN A 33 -6.60 14.88 2.21
N ASP A 34 -6.88 16.12 2.61
CA ASP A 34 -6.14 16.79 3.68
C ASP A 34 -6.55 16.20 5.02
N ILE A 35 -5.56 15.73 5.77
CA ILE A 35 -5.74 15.24 7.13
C ILE A 35 -5.05 16.22 8.07
N THR A 36 -5.76 16.68 9.09
CA THR A 36 -5.23 17.64 10.07
C THR A 36 -4.78 16.99 11.37
N SER A 37 -5.36 15.83 11.74
CA SER A 37 -5.00 15.10 12.95
C SER A 37 -3.75 14.22 12.75
N ARG A 38 -2.94 14.10 13.81
CA ARG A 38 -1.82 13.14 13.90
C ARG A 38 -2.28 11.70 14.10
N ASP A 39 -3.54 11.50 14.47
CA ASP A 39 -4.11 10.18 14.78
C ASP A 39 -4.36 9.32 13.52
N SER A 40 -4.07 9.88 12.34
CA SER A 40 -4.03 9.16 11.08
C SER A 40 -2.58 9.05 10.61
N TYR A 41 -2.04 7.83 10.57
CA TYR A 41 -0.64 7.59 10.26
C TYR A 41 -0.41 6.18 9.72
N ILE A 42 0.77 5.96 9.16
CA ILE A 42 1.31 4.63 8.92
C ILE A 42 2.51 4.40 9.81
N LYS A 43 2.59 3.21 10.41
CA LYS A 43 3.76 2.75 11.16
C LYS A 43 4.45 1.66 10.37
N VAL A 44 5.72 1.85 10.09
CA VAL A 44 6.61 0.87 9.46
C VAL A 44 7.81 0.65 10.37
N ARG A 45 7.83 -0.48 11.07
CA ARG A 45 8.76 -0.73 12.18
C ARG A 45 8.78 0.44 13.19
N ASP A 46 9.91 1.10 13.33
CA ASP A 46 10.17 2.18 14.30
C ASP A 46 9.91 3.57 13.70
N VAL A 47 9.44 3.65 12.44
CA VAL A 47 9.16 4.89 11.74
C VAL A 47 7.65 5.09 11.61
N GLU A 48 7.19 6.29 11.93
CA GLU A 48 5.80 6.72 11.76
C GLU A 48 5.75 7.89 10.77
N ASN A 49 4.81 7.82 9.83
CA ASN A 49 4.48 8.94 8.95
C ASN A 49 3.05 9.40 9.23
N HIS A 50 2.92 10.57 9.85
CA HIS A 50 1.63 11.22 10.08
C HIS A 50 1.21 11.99 8.83
N TRP A 51 -0.03 11.77 8.39
CA TRP A 51 -0.48 12.31 7.10
C TRP A 51 -0.68 13.82 7.10
N CYS A 52 -0.84 14.42 8.27
CA CYS A 52 -0.86 15.88 8.44
C CYS A 52 0.51 16.53 8.21
N GLU A 53 1.61 15.78 8.32
CA GLU A 53 2.97 16.28 8.12
C GLU A 53 3.47 16.00 6.70
N SER A 54 3.19 14.79 6.19
CA SER A 54 3.51 14.40 4.83
C SER A 54 2.40 13.53 4.24
N LYS A 55 1.82 14.01 3.14
CA LYS A 55 0.81 13.26 2.38
C LYS A 55 1.35 12.03 1.67
N MET A 56 2.67 11.96 1.44
CA MET A 56 3.29 10.86 0.71
C MET A 56 4.27 10.09 1.60
N PHE A 57 4.22 8.76 1.50
CA PHE A 57 5.17 7.88 2.15
C PHE A 57 5.54 6.71 1.26
N ILE A 58 6.84 6.46 1.08
CA ILE A 58 7.36 5.37 0.25
C ILE A 58 8.12 4.41 1.16
N PHE A 59 7.80 3.12 1.10
CA PHE A 59 8.41 2.13 1.97
C PHE A 59 8.53 0.75 1.31
N ASP A 60 9.32 -0.10 1.95
CA ASP A 60 9.43 -1.52 1.65
C ASP A 60 8.30 -2.25 2.39
N ASP A 61 7.25 -2.67 1.68
CA ASP A 61 6.08 -3.31 2.29
C ASP A 61 6.39 -4.69 2.89
N THR A 62 7.55 -5.27 2.59
CA THR A 62 8.03 -6.49 3.27
C THR A 62 8.54 -6.26 4.69
N LEU A 63 8.59 -5.01 5.14
CA LEU A 63 8.80 -4.67 6.55
C LEU A 63 7.45 -4.70 7.28
N GLN A 64 7.47 -5.02 8.58
CA GLN A 64 6.25 -5.02 9.39
C GLN A 64 5.62 -3.63 9.35
N HIS A 65 4.36 -3.57 8.92
CA HIS A 65 3.65 -2.31 8.81
C HIS A 65 2.18 -2.45 9.20
N ARG A 66 1.60 -1.32 9.60
CA ARG A 66 0.16 -1.15 9.80
C ARG A 66 -0.23 0.29 9.50
N SER A 67 -1.41 0.47 8.93
CA SER A 67 -1.98 1.79 8.70
C SER A 67 -3.12 2.04 9.68
N LEU A 68 -3.15 3.23 10.28
CA LEU A 68 -4.14 3.60 11.28
C LEU A 68 -4.91 4.84 10.85
N ASN A 69 -6.22 4.82 11.06
CA ASN A 69 -7.08 5.99 11.00
C ASN A 69 -7.95 6.08 12.25
N GLU A 70 -7.39 6.64 13.31
CA GLU A 70 -8.10 6.86 14.57
C GLU A 70 -8.86 8.19 14.59
N THR A 71 -9.08 8.81 13.43
CA THR A 71 -9.86 10.05 13.29
C THR A 71 -11.35 9.75 13.14
N ASP A 72 -12.18 10.78 13.25
CA ASP A 72 -13.63 10.71 13.02
C ASP A 72 -14.02 10.97 11.56
N GLU A 73 -13.03 11.14 10.67
CA GLU A 73 -13.19 11.43 9.25
C GLU A 73 -12.62 10.28 8.39
N PRO A 74 -13.16 10.03 7.19
CA PRO A 74 -12.59 9.05 6.28
C PRO A 74 -11.24 9.52 5.72
N ARG A 75 -10.33 8.57 5.50
CA ARG A 75 -9.06 8.78 4.82
C ARG A 75 -9.04 8.02 3.49
N TYR A 76 -8.74 8.73 2.42
CA TYR A 76 -8.59 8.18 1.08
C TYR A 76 -7.11 8.12 0.73
N CYS A 77 -6.57 6.91 0.59
CA CYS A 77 -5.15 6.69 0.31
C CYS A 77 -4.99 5.94 -1.02
N LEU A 78 -4.34 6.59 -1.98
CA LEU A 78 -3.83 5.96 -3.19
C LEU A 78 -2.62 5.10 -2.80
N PHE A 79 -2.59 3.85 -3.24
CA PHE A 79 -1.41 3.01 -3.15
C PHE A 79 -0.92 2.60 -4.54
N VAL A 80 0.38 2.75 -4.76
CA VAL A 80 1.05 2.42 -6.02
C VAL A 80 2.26 1.54 -5.73
N ASP A 81 2.32 0.37 -6.35
CA ASP A 81 3.49 -0.50 -6.27
C ASP A 81 4.45 -0.21 -7.44
N ILE A 82 5.64 0.30 -7.14
CA ILE A 82 6.71 0.54 -8.10
C ILE A 82 7.73 -0.60 -8.05
N VAL A 83 8.26 -1.02 -9.20
CA VAL A 83 9.30 -2.07 -9.24
C VAL A 83 10.52 -1.60 -8.47
N ARG A 84 11.05 -2.46 -7.60
CA ARG A 84 12.23 -2.13 -6.80
C ARG A 84 13.43 -1.87 -7.71
N PRO A 85 14.13 -0.73 -7.56
CA PRO A 85 15.39 -0.50 -8.25
C PRO A 85 16.40 -1.60 -7.92
N SER A 86 17.07 -2.14 -8.94
CA SER A 86 18.02 -3.24 -8.80
C SER A 86 19.11 -3.18 -9.87
N LEU A 87 20.29 -3.71 -9.58
CA LEU A 87 21.38 -3.76 -10.57
C LEU A 87 21.02 -4.61 -11.81
N PHE A 88 20.09 -5.56 -11.65
CA PHE A 88 19.63 -6.46 -12.70
C PHE A 88 18.16 -6.16 -13.06
N HIS A 89 17.87 -4.91 -13.43
CA HIS A 89 16.51 -4.45 -13.75
C HIS A 89 15.77 -5.38 -14.71
N PHE A 90 16.42 -5.88 -15.77
CA PHE A 90 15.80 -6.78 -16.74
C PHE A 90 15.26 -8.08 -16.10
N VAL A 91 16.04 -8.69 -15.21
CA VAL A 91 15.66 -9.93 -14.52
C VAL A 91 14.50 -9.66 -13.56
N MET A 92 14.58 -8.56 -12.82
CA MET A 92 13.48 -8.15 -11.92
C MET A 92 12.19 -7.88 -12.69
N ASP A 93 12.25 -7.15 -13.81
CA ASP A 93 11.08 -6.84 -14.62
C ASP A 93 10.45 -8.12 -15.21
N PHE A 94 11.28 -9.08 -15.63
CA PHE A 94 10.81 -10.39 -16.07
C PHE A 94 10.10 -11.15 -14.93
N PHE A 95 10.72 -11.21 -13.75
CA PHE A 95 10.14 -11.88 -12.58
C PHE A 95 8.81 -11.24 -12.14
N VAL A 96 8.75 -9.91 -12.10
CA VAL A 96 7.53 -9.15 -11.76
C VAL A 96 6.40 -9.43 -12.75
N LYS A 97 6.71 -9.55 -14.05
CA LYS A 97 5.74 -9.92 -15.10
C LYS A 97 5.27 -11.37 -14.92
N PHE A 98 6.19 -12.30 -14.67
CA PHE A 98 5.87 -13.70 -14.44
C PHE A 98 4.93 -13.88 -13.23
N VAL A 99 5.26 -13.25 -12.10
CA VAL A 99 4.41 -13.26 -10.90
C VAL A 99 3.04 -12.63 -11.20
N ALA A 100 3.00 -11.51 -11.94
CA ALA A 100 1.73 -10.88 -12.30
C ALA A 100 0.82 -11.80 -13.14
N ILE A 101 1.39 -12.57 -14.07
CA ILE A 101 0.63 -13.55 -14.87
C ILE A 101 0.05 -14.65 -13.98
N ILE A 102 0.82 -15.16 -13.02
CA ILE A 102 0.35 -16.16 -12.06
C ILE A 102 -0.80 -15.59 -11.23
N MET A 103 -0.61 -14.40 -10.64
CA MET A 103 -1.62 -13.78 -9.78
C MET A 103 -2.90 -13.42 -10.55
N GLN A 104 -2.81 -12.99 -11.82
CA GLN A 104 -3.97 -12.75 -12.68
C GLN A 104 -4.81 -14.01 -12.91
N LYS A 105 -4.17 -15.17 -13.05
CA LYS A 105 -4.87 -16.45 -13.16
C LYS A 105 -5.55 -16.87 -11.85
N MET A 106 -5.07 -16.34 -10.71
CA MET A 106 -5.65 -16.54 -9.38
C MET A 106 -6.64 -15.43 -8.99
N ASN A 107 -7.04 -14.54 -9.92
CA ASN A 107 -7.85 -13.35 -9.64
C ASN A 107 -9.12 -13.63 -8.83
N HIS A 108 -9.78 -14.77 -9.03
CA HIS A 108 -10.99 -15.11 -8.27
C HIS A 108 -10.73 -15.19 -6.75
N ILE A 109 -9.56 -15.65 -6.31
CA ILE A 109 -9.25 -15.85 -4.89
C ILE A 109 -8.95 -14.51 -4.20
N PHE A 110 -8.28 -13.59 -4.89
CA PHE A 110 -7.81 -12.33 -4.30
C PHE A 110 -8.79 -11.16 -4.40
N TYR A 111 -9.58 -11.08 -5.48
CA TYR A 111 -10.51 -9.96 -5.71
C TYR A 111 -11.92 -10.19 -5.15
N SER A 112 -12.16 -11.29 -4.42
CA SER A 112 -13.48 -11.57 -3.84
C SER A 112 -13.95 -10.50 -2.85
N SER A 113 -13.01 -9.75 -2.23
CA SER A 113 -13.27 -8.65 -1.31
C SER A 113 -13.07 -7.25 -1.91
N TRP A 114 -12.65 -7.15 -3.18
CA TRP A 114 -12.39 -5.87 -3.85
C TRP A 114 -13.64 -5.43 -4.61
N VAL A 115 -14.26 -4.34 -4.18
CA VAL A 115 -15.36 -3.72 -4.93
C VAL A 115 -14.76 -2.75 -5.95
N PRO A 116 -14.82 -3.02 -7.27
CA PRO A 116 -14.43 -2.04 -8.25
C PRO A 116 -15.32 -0.79 -8.11
N LEU A 117 -14.71 0.39 -8.07
CA LEU A 117 -15.45 1.65 -8.13
C LEU A 117 -16.15 1.72 -9.49
N LYS A 118 -17.48 1.88 -9.47
CA LYS A 118 -18.31 2.05 -10.67
C LYS A 118 -18.16 3.45 -11.23
#